data_AF-A0A939F0J5-F1
#
_entry.id   AF-A0A939F0J5-F1
#
_cell.length_a   1.000
_cell.length_b   1.000
_cell.length_c   1.000
_cell.angle_alpha   90.00
_cell.angle_beta   90.00
_cell.angle_gamma   90.00
#
_symmetry.space_group_name_H-M   'P 1'
#
loop_
_entity.id
_entity.type
_entity.pdbx_description
1 polymer ?
#
loop_
_entity_poly.entity_id
_entity_poly.type
_entity_poly.pdbx_seq_one_letter_code
_entity_poly.pdbx_strand_id
1 'polypeptide(L)'
;MENIHAVESVSGWIGGGNHELKIRFDSQDILIRNLASSKVLVRIPYDAIEVVEAPTTFQVSKLSEREYSPGKFQVGDVRIELPAYWADQLLQHMAAAPPPITS
;
A
#
# COMPACT_ATOMS: atom_id res chain seq x y z
N MET A 1 3.42 -14.81 27.24
CA MET A 1 2.47 -13.76 26.82
C MET A 1 3.09 -13.12 25.60
N GLU A 2 2.64 -13.51 24.41
CA GLU A 2 3.15 -12.99 23.15
C GLU A 2 2.49 -11.62 22.92
N ASN A 3 3.31 -10.60 22.78
CA ASN A 3 2.88 -9.22 22.58
C ASN A 3 2.48 -9.10 21.11
N ILE A 4 1.23 -9.43 20.80
CA ILE A 4 0.66 -9.26 19.46
C ILE A 4 0.60 -7.75 19.25
N HIS A 5 1.61 -7.18 18.58
CA HIS A 5 1.55 -5.81 18.13
C HIS A 5 0.35 -5.71 17.20
N ALA A 6 -0.74 -5.10 17.69
CA ALA A 6 -1.86 -4.73 16.85
C ALA A 6 -1.28 -3.86 15.73
N VAL A 7 -1.22 -4.42 14.53
CA VAL A 7 -0.88 -3.70 13.31
C VAL A 7 -1.91 -2.58 13.20
N GLU A 8 -1.52 -1.35 13.52
CA GLU A 8 -2.42 -0.21 13.53
C GLU A 8 -3.08 -0.08 12.15
N SER A 9 -4.41 -0.04 12.09
CA SER A 9 -5.09 0.07 10.81
C SER A 9 -4.91 1.49 10.27
N VAL A 10 -3.96 1.67 9.35
CA VAL A 10 -3.74 2.93 8.64
C VAL A 10 -4.71 3.03 7.47
N SER A 11 -5.36 4.19 7.32
CA SER A 11 -6.25 4.47 6.19
C SER A 11 -6.15 5.90 5.73
N GLY A 12 -6.39 6.13 4.44
CA GLY A 12 -6.38 7.47 3.86
C GLY A 12 -6.73 7.48 2.38
N TRP A 13 -6.49 8.62 1.75
CA TRP A 13 -7.01 8.93 0.41
C TRP A 13 -5.89 9.08 -0.61
N ILE A 14 -6.10 8.54 -1.81
CA ILE A 14 -5.29 8.82 -2.99
C ILE A 14 -6.17 9.49 -4.05
N GLY A 15 -5.72 10.62 -4.61
CA GLY A 15 -6.37 11.33 -5.71
C GLY A 15 -6.85 12.74 -5.33
N GLY A 16 -7.62 13.35 -6.24
CA GLY A 16 -8.28 14.65 -6.04
C GLY A 16 -9.52 14.79 -6.94
N GLY A 17 -10.61 15.37 -6.41
CA GLY A 17 -11.88 15.53 -7.13
C GLY A 17 -12.75 14.26 -7.10
N ASN A 18 -13.44 13.95 -8.21
CA ASN A 18 -14.35 12.79 -8.31
C ASN A 18 -13.62 11.44 -8.51
N HIS A 19 -12.39 11.28 -8.03
CA HIS A 19 -11.63 10.03 -8.17
C HIS A 19 -10.82 9.74 -6.90
N GLU A 20 -11.49 9.82 -5.75
CA GLU A 20 -10.89 9.49 -4.46
C GLU A 20 -10.94 7.98 -4.20
N LEU A 21 -9.76 7.40 -3.98
CA LEU A 21 -9.60 6.04 -3.49
C LEU A 21 -9.34 6.07 -1.99
N LYS A 22 -10.18 5.37 -1.22
CA LYS A 22 -9.89 5.08 0.18
C LYS A 22 -9.06 3.80 0.27
N ILE A 23 -7.89 3.88 0.88
CA ILE A 23 -7.05 2.73 1.18
C ILE A 23 -7.14 2.43 2.68
N ARG A 24 -7.18 1.15 3.03
CA ARG A 24 -7.02 0.64 4.40
C ARG A 24 -6.11 -0.58 4.36
N PHE A 25 -5.21 -0.67 5.32
CA PHE A 25 -4.43 -1.88 5.58
C PHE A 25 -5.06 -2.68 6.71
N ASP A 26 -5.29 -3.96 6.45
CA ASP A 26 -5.68 -4.98 7.42
C ASP A 26 -4.45 -5.87 7.73
N SER A 27 -4.64 -6.86 8.58
CA SER A 27 -3.63 -7.85 8.99
C SER A 27 -3.10 -8.72 7.85
N GLN A 28 -3.91 -9.01 6.84
CA GLN A 28 -3.54 -9.91 5.73
C GLN A 28 -3.81 -9.32 4.34
N ASP A 29 -4.44 -8.15 4.27
CA ASP A 29 -4.91 -7.60 3.01
C ASP A 29 -4.85 -6.07 2.99
N ILE A 30 -4.69 -5.54 1.78
CA ILE A 30 -5.03 -4.15 1.48
C ILE A 30 -6.46 -4.08 0.93
N LEU A 31 -7.22 -3.11 1.43
CA LEU A 31 -8.57 -2.79 1.02
C LEU A 31 -8.57 -1.46 0.28
N ILE A 32 -9.05 -1.45 -0.96
CA ILE A 32 -9.14 -0.27 -1.81
C ILE A 32 -10.60 -0.03 -2.17
N ARG A 33 -11.11 1.16 -1.87
CA ARG A 33 -12.51 1.53 -2.14
C ARG A 33 -12.57 2.79 -3.00
N ASN A 34 -13.20 2.69 -4.16
CA ASN A 34 -13.52 3.87 -4.97
C ASN A 34 -14.84 4.48 -4.48
N LEU A 35 -14.80 5.74 -4.04
CA LEU A 35 -15.98 6.42 -3.51
C LEU A 35 -16.79 7.20 -4.53
N ALA A 36 -16.22 7.50 -5.69
CA ALA A 36 -16.83 8.45 -6.60
C ALA A 36 -17.76 7.83 -7.63
N SER A 37 -17.58 6.55 -7.98
CA SER A 37 -18.28 6.00 -9.16
C SER A 37 -19.08 4.73 -8.90
N SER A 38 -18.69 3.88 -7.94
CA SER A 38 -19.22 2.51 -7.91
C SER A 38 -19.31 1.84 -6.53
N LYS A 39 -18.86 2.50 -5.44
CA LYS A 39 -18.74 1.91 -4.10
C LYS A 39 -17.99 0.56 -4.08
N VAL A 40 -17.26 0.24 -5.14
CA VAL A 40 -16.55 -1.04 -5.29
C VAL A 40 -15.44 -1.09 -4.26
N LEU A 41 -15.41 -2.19 -3.53
CA LEU A 41 -14.36 -2.55 -2.59
C LEU A 41 -13.55 -3.68 -3.22
N VAL A 42 -12.26 -3.44 -3.39
CA VAL A 42 -11.28 -4.44 -3.82
C VAL A 42 -10.49 -4.85 -2.59
N ARG A 43 -10.38 -6.16 -2.36
CA ARG A 43 -9.53 -6.76 -1.34
C ARG A 43 -8.40 -7.51 -2.04
N ILE A 44 -7.16 -7.19 -1.69
CA ILE A 44 -5.98 -7.83 -2.26
C ILE A 44 -5.17 -8.40 -1.09
N PRO A 45 -5.00 -9.72 -1.01
CA PRO A 45 -4.21 -10.34 0.05
C PRO A 45 -2.72 -10.09 -0.21
N TYR A 46 -1.94 -9.90 0.85
CA TYR A 46 -0.52 -9.51 0.74
C TYR A 46 0.34 -10.54 0.04
N ASP A 47 0.01 -11.83 0.13
CA ASP A 47 0.70 -12.93 -0.55
C ASP A 47 0.50 -12.93 -2.07
N ALA A 48 -0.52 -12.22 -2.57
CA ALA A 48 -0.76 -12.01 -4.00
C ALA A 48 -0.07 -10.75 -4.55
N ILE A 49 0.66 -9.99 -3.72
CA ILE A 49 1.33 -8.75 -4.11
C ILE A 49 2.83 -9.00 -4.24
N GLU A 50 3.34 -8.80 -5.44
CA GLU A 50 4.78 -8.83 -5.71
C GLU A 50 5.36 -7.42 -5.73
N VAL A 51 6.49 -7.24 -5.06
CA VAL A 51 7.23 -5.96 -5.08
C VAL A 51 8.11 -5.93 -6.33
N VAL A 52 7.79 -5.03 -7.27
CA VAL A 52 8.57 -4.83 -8.49
C VAL A 52 9.67 -3.79 -8.25
N GLU A 53 9.32 -2.68 -7.58
CA GLU A 53 10.24 -1.60 -7.26
C GLU A 53 9.82 -0.96 -5.92
N ALA A 54 10.69 -0.98 -4.92
CA ALA A 54 10.45 -0.33 -3.64
C ALA A 54 10.61 1.20 -3.76
N PRO A 55 9.85 2.02 -3.00
CA PRO A 55 10.03 3.46 -2.99
C PRO A 55 11.43 3.81 -2.47
N THR A 56 12.13 4.69 -3.17
CA THR A 56 13.49 5.12 -2.82
C THR A 56 13.53 6.63 -2.63
N THR A 57 14.33 7.08 -1.67
CA THR A 57 14.60 8.51 -1.51
C THR A 57 15.66 8.92 -2.51
N PHE A 58 15.42 10.00 -3.24
CA PHE A 58 16.43 10.61 -4.09
C PHE A 58 16.54 12.11 -3.82
N GLN A 59 17.74 12.65 -4.04
CA GLN A 59 18.00 14.08 -3.90
C GLN A 59 17.92 14.73 -5.27
N VAL A 60 16.94 15.62 -5.45
CA VAL A 60 16.91 16.50 -6.62
C VAL A 60 17.94 17.61 -6.40
N SER A 61 18.95 17.65 -7.24
CA SER A 61 19.98 18.67 -7.19
C SER A 61 19.38 20.03 -7.54
N LYS A 62 18.90 20.78 -6.53
CA LYS A 62 19.15 22.23 -6.39
C LYS A 62 18.59 22.89 -5.12
N LEU A 63 17.59 22.34 -4.39
CA LEU A 63 16.94 23.11 -3.29
C LEU A 63 16.42 22.27 -2.08
N SER A 64 17.15 21.24 -1.64
CA SER A 64 16.99 20.61 -0.30
C SER A 64 15.71 19.81 0.01
N GLU A 65 14.79 19.60 -0.93
CA GLU A 65 13.64 18.72 -0.71
C GLU A 65 14.01 17.26 -1.04
N ARG A 66 13.79 16.35 -0.07
CA ARG A 66 13.84 14.90 -0.34
C ARG A 66 12.63 14.55 -1.18
N GLU A 67 12.87 14.11 -2.40
CA GLU A 67 11.81 13.54 -3.23
C GLU A 67 11.86 12.02 -3.09
N TYR A 68 10.69 11.39 -3.20
CA TYR A 68 10.55 9.96 -3.02
C TYR A 68 9.97 9.36 -4.29
N SER A 69 10.61 8.31 -4.81
CA SER A 69 10.07 7.58 -5.95
C SER A 69 8.80 6.85 -5.53
N PRO A 70 7.81 6.72 -6.43
CA PRO A 70 6.69 5.84 -6.17
C PRO A 70 7.17 4.39 -6.03
N GLY A 71 6.41 3.58 -5.30
CA GLY A 71 6.61 2.13 -5.28
C GLY A 71 5.78 1.47 -6.38
N LYS A 72 6.34 0.43 -7.01
CA LYS A 72 5.66 -0.35 -8.05
C LYS A 72 5.45 -1.78 -7.57
N PHE A 73 4.23 -2.25 -7.73
CA PHE A 73 3.76 -3.55 -7.28
C PHE A 73 3.04 -4.26 -8.42
N GLN A 74 2.97 -5.59 -8.34
CA GLN A 74 2.29 -6.44 -9.31
C GLN A 74 1.30 -7.34 -8.56
N VAL A 75 0.08 -7.47 -9.09
CA VAL A 75 -0.98 -8.33 -8.56
C VAL A 75 -1.56 -9.11 -9.74
N GLY A 76 -1.14 -10.37 -9.91
CA GLY A 76 -1.39 -11.11 -11.16
C GLY A 76 -0.87 -10.33 -12.37
N ASP A 77 -1.72 -10.03 -13.34
CA ASP A 77 -1.35 -9.25 -14.55
C ASP A 77 -1.47 -7.73 -14.38
N VAL A 78 -1.86 -7.25 -13.19
CA VAL A 78 -2.08 -5.82 -12.94
C VAL A 78 -0.86 -5.18 -12.27
N ARG A 79 -0.35 -4.10 -12.87
CA ARG A 79 0.68 -3.26 -12.28
C ARG A 79 0.06 -2.10 -11.52
N ILE A 80 0.51 -1.88 -10.28
CA ILE A 80 0.04 -0.84 -9.38
C ILE A 80 1.23 0.07 -9.06
N GLU A 81 1.05 1.38 -9.25
CA GLU A 81 1.99 2.40 -8.80
C GLU A 81 1.37 3.14 -7.61
N LEU A 82 2.09 3.18 -6.49
CA LEU A 82 1.65 3.89 -5.29
C LEU A 82 2.61 5.04 -4.98
N PRO A 83 2.09 6.23 -4.58
CA PRO A 83 2.92 7.29 -4.03
C PRO A 83 3.75 6.78 -2.85
N ALA A 84 4.95 7.33 -2.69
CA ALA A 84 5.95 6.82 -1.75
C ALA A 84 5.42 6.55 -0.33
N TYR A 85 4.62 7.44 0.22
CA TYR A 85 4.00 7.25 1.54
C TYR A 85 3.15 5.98 1.59
N TRP A 86 2.27 5.77 0.62
CA TRP A 86 1.39 4.60 0.56
C TRP A 86 2.14 3.32 0.21
N ALA A 87 3.18 3.42 -0.61
CA ALA A 87 4.08 2.31 -0.90
C ALA A 87 4.84 1.85 0.34
N ASP A 88 5.36 2.77 1.15
CA ASP A 88 6.07 2.45 2.39
C ASP A 88 5.13 1.78 3.41
N GLN A 89 3.91 2.32 3.58
CA GLN A 89 2.90 1.71 4.43
C GLN A 89 2.56 0.28 3.96
N LEU A 90 2.35 0.07 2.66
CA LEU A 90 2.09 -1.27 2.14
C LEU A 90 3.23 -2.24 2.47
N LEU A 91 4.49 -1.83 2.26
CA LEU A 91 5.64 -2.67 2.57
C LEU A 91 5.75 -3.01 4.07
N GLN A 92 5.48 -2.05 4.95
CA GLN A 92 5.47 -2.28 6.40
C GLN A 92 4.39 -3.31 6.79
N HIS A 93 3.20 -3.18 6.25
CA HIS A 93 2.09 -4.10 6.52
C HIS A 93 2.33 -5.50 5.93
N MET A 94 2.89 -5.60 4.72
CA MET A 94 3.27 -6.88 4.13
C MET A 94 4.35 -7.59 4.97
N ALA A 95 5.35 -6.86 5.48
CA ALA A 95 6.41 -7.42 6.31
C ALA A 95 5.92 -7.84 7.71
N ALA A 96 4.88 -7.17 8.24
CA ALA A 96 4.26 -7.50 9.52
C ALA A 96 3.16 -8.56 9.42
N ALA A 97 2.75 -8.94 8.21
CA ALA A 97 1.69 -9.91 8.00
C ALA A 97 2.11 -11.30 8.53
N PRO A 98 1.22 -12.01 9.25
CA PRO A 98 1.51 -13.37 9.65
C PRO A 98 1.72 -14.25 8.41
N PRO A 99 2.65 -15.22 8.47
CA PRO A 99 2.88 -16.12 7.35
C PRO A 99 1.57 -16.84 6.97
N PRO A 100 1.34 -17.12 5.67
CA PRO A 100 0.15 -17.83 5.24
C PRO A 100 0.07 -19.16 6.00
N ILE A 101 -1.12 -19.47 6.52
CA ILE A 101 -1.37 -20.73 7.23
C ILE A 101 -1.31 -21.84 6.18
N THR A 102 -0.13 -22.41 5.98
CA THR A 102 0.03 -23.65 5.21
C THR A 102 -0.63 -24.77 5.99
N SER A 103 -1.80 -25.22 5.56
CA SER A 103 -2.38 -26.52 5.96
C SER A 103 -1.77 -27.65 5.15
#